data_AF-Q6EAY8-F1
#
_entry.id   AF-Q6EAY8-F1
#
_cell.length_a   1.000
_cell.length_b   1.000
_cell.length_c   1.000
_cell.angle_alpha   90.00
_cell.angle_beta   90.00
_cell.angle_gamma   90.00
#
_symmetry.space_group_name_H-M   'P 1'
#
loop_
_entity.id
_entity.type
_entity.pdbx_description
1 polymer ?
#
loop_
_entity_poly.entity_id
_entity_poly.type
_entity_poly.pdbx_seq_one_letter_code
_entity_poly.pdbx_strand_id
1 'polypeptide(L)'
;MSLLDKLIHNLDEQNIHIPFYQNDFEDVKNNIKVLLNAKINDCYAVKNLGMPNMADINLNSNELCVSMAKEIRKLIDNYEKRICVVSITYDNNLSPWQLSFIVKCFFQDDRFKEFNIEIIFKNNRYCEVK
;
A
#
# COMPACT_ATOMS: atom_id res chain seq x y z
N MET A 1 -2.80 -10.85 6.06
CA MET A 1 -2.54 -12.31 5.96
C MET A 1 -3.64 -13.08 6.68
N SER A 2 -3.59 -14.41 6.58
CA SER A 2 -4.71 -15.35 6.48
C SER A 2 -5.09 -16.01 7.81
N LEU A 3 -6.38 -16.33 7.99
CA LEU A 3 -6.95 -17.18 9.05
C LEU A 3 -6.11 -18.44 9.33
N LEU A 4 -5.41 -18.95 8.31
CA LEU A 4 -4.51 -20.09 8.38
C LEU A 4 -3.37 -19.92 9.38
N ASP A 5 -2.73 -18.75 9.46
CA ASP A 5 -1.56 -18.56 10.34
C ASP A 5 -1.96 -18.63 11.82
N LYS A 6 -3.15 -18.10 12.14
CA LYS A 6 -3.75 -18.18 13.47
C LYS A 6 -4.18 -19.61 13.81
N LEU A 7 -4.71 -20.35 12.82
CA LEU A 7 -5.06 -21.76 12.99
C LEU A 7 -3.81 -22.61 13.25
N ILE A 8 -2.73 -22.42 12.48
CA ILE A 8 -1.47 -23.14 12.67
C ILE A 8 -0.89 -22.86 14.06
N HIS A 9 -0.85 -21.59 14.49
CA HIS A 9 -0.37 -21.23 15.82
C HIS A 9 -1.20 -21.89 16.95
N ASN A 10 -2.52 -21.96 16.79
CA ASN A 10 -3.39 -22.59 17.80
C ASN A 10 -3.33 -24.12 17.81
N LEU A 11 -2.93 -24.74 16.70
CA LEU A 11 -2.83 -26.20 16.55
C LEU A 11 -1.45 -26.75 16.94
N ASP A 12 -0.44 -25.89 17.05
CA ASP A 12 0.91 -26.30 17.43
C ASP A 12 1.04 -26.34 18.97
N GLU A 13 1.18 -27.55 19.52
CA GLU A 13 1.31 -27.78 20.97
C GLU A 13 2.49 -27.03 21.60
N GLN A 14 3.50 -26.67 20.80
CA GLN A 14 4.66 -25.91 21.25
C GLN A 14 4.37 -24.42 21.47
N ASN A 15 3.28 -23.90 20.87
CA ASN A 15 2.92 -22.48 20.88
C ASN A 15 1.79 -22.15 21.87
N ILE A 16 1.30 -23.11 22.65
CA ILE A 16 0.18 -22.94 23.62
C ILE A 16 0.43 -21.79 24.62
N HIS A 17 1.69 -21.50 24.95
CA HIS A 17 2.08 -20.45 25.90
C HIS A 17 2.61 -19.17 25.25
N ILE A 18 2.69 -19.12 23.92
CA ILE A 18 3.20 -17.96 23.20
C ILE A 18 1.99 -17.14 22.71
N PRO A 19 1.85 -15.86 23.07
CA PRO A 19 0.80 -15.04 22.48
C PRO A 19 1.11 -14.80 21.00
N PHE A 20 0.16 -15.13 20.13
CA PHE A 20 0.26 -14.84 18.69
C PHE A 20 0.41 -13.33 18.49
N TYR A 21 1.55 -12.90 17.94
CA TYR A 21 1.81 -11.50 17.63
C TYR A 21 1.62 -11.25 16.14
N GLN A 22 0.61 -10.47 15.79
CA GLN A 22 0.31 -10.11 14.41
C GLN A 22 1.33 -9.06 13.94
N ASN A 23 1.92 -9.28 12.77
CA ASN A 23 2.77 -8.27 12.15
C ASN A 23 1.89 -7.25 11.43
N ASP A 24 1.40 -6.27 12.18
CA ASP A 24 0.51 -5.22 11.68
C ASP A 24 1.12 -4.44 10.51
N PHE A 25 2.45 -4.27 10.49
CA PHE A 25 3.16 -3.63 9.39
C PHE A 25 3.04 -4.41 8.08
N GLU A 26 3.27 -5.72 8.11
CA GLU A 26 3.10 -6.57 6.92
C GLU A 26 1.65 -6.63 6.45
N ASP A 27 0.69 -6.60 7.38
CA ASP A 27 -0.72 -6.59 7.02
C ASP A 27 -1.19 -5.26 6.41
N VAL A 28 -0.69 -4.13 6.90
CA VAL A 28 -0.88 -2.83 6.26
C VAL A 28 -0.26 -2.84 4.86
N LYS A 29 0.98 -3.33 4.73
CA LYS A 29 1.67 -3.40 3.44
C LYS A 29 0.91 -4.23 2.42
N ASN A 30 0.42 -5.40 2.84
CA ASN A 30 -0.38 -6.29 2.01
C ASN A 30 -1.71 -5.64 1.60
N ASN A 31 -2.39 -4.94 2.51
CA ASN A 31 -3.62 -4.23 2.18
C ASN A 31 -3.35 -3.13 1.14
N ILE A 32 -2.34 -2.29 1.35
CA ILE A 32 -1.94 -1.24 0.39
C ILE A 32 -1.60 -1.84 -0.97
N LYS A 33 -0.89 -2.97 -1.01
CA LYS A 33 -0.60 -3.69 -2.25
C LYS A 33 -1.87 -4.12 -2.98
N VAL A 34 -2.87 -4.63 -2.27
CA VAL A 34 -4.17 -5.00 -2.86
C VAL A 34 -4.90 -3.76 -3.36
N LEU A 35 -4.95 -2.69 -2.58
CA LEU A 35 -5.64 -1.44 -2.92
C LEU A 35 -5.10 -0.81 -4.21
N LEU A 36 -3.77 -0.75 -4.35
CA LEU A 36 -3.13 -0.12 -5.51
C LEU A 36 -3.17 -0.98 -6.78
N ASN A 37 -3.27 -2.31 -6.62
CA ASN A 37 -3.36 -3.25 -7.74
C ASN A 37 -4.81 -3.58 -8.15
N ALA A 38 -5.81 -3.17 -7.37
CA ALA A 38 -7.21 -3.27 -7.75
C ALA A 38 -7.53 -2.29 -8.88
N LYS A 39 -8.36 -2.71 -9.85
CA LYS A 39 -8.90 -1.79 -10.86
C LYS A 39 -10.13 -1.08 -10.31
N ILE A 40 -10.37 0.12 -10.84
CA ILE A 40 -11.63 0.82 -10.64
C ILE A 40 -12.79 -0.09 -11.05
N ASN A 41 -13.77 -0.23 -10.15
CA ASN A 41 -14.94 -1.10 -10.24
C ASN A 41 -14.71 -2.62 -10.07
N ASP A 42 -13.51 -3.07 -9.66
CA ASP A 42 -13.33 -4.48 -9.28
C ASP A 42 -14.16 -4.86 -8.04
N CYS A 43 -14.57 -3.86 -7.24
CA CYS A 43 -15.46 -4.04 -6.09
C CYS A 43 -16.87 -3.51 -6.37
N TYR A 44 -17.87 -4.40 -6.38
CA TYR A 44 -19.29 -4.03 -6.52
C TYR A 44 -19.80 -3.13 -5.39
N ALA A 45 -19.23 -3.26 -4.18
CA ALA A 45 -19.64 -2.50 -3.01
C ALA A 45 -19.00 -1.10 -2.96
N VAL A 46 -17.84 -0.90 -3.60
CA VAL A 46 -17.05 0.33 -3.50
C VAL A 46 -16.67 0.81 -4.90
N LYS A 47 -17.44 1.76 -5.42
CA LYS A 47 -17.34 2.27 -6.81
C LYS A 47 -16.04 3.04 -7.12
N ASN A 48 -15.25 3.42 -6.11
CA ASN A 48 -14.03 4.22 -6.25
C ASN A 48 -12.80 3.51 -5.64
N LEU A 49 -12.78 2.18 -5.68
CA LEU A 49 -11.64 1.39 -5.22
C LEU A 49 -10.67 1.17 -6.39
N GLY A 50 -9.40 1.50 -6.23
CA GLY A 50 -8.34 1.21 -7.21
C GLY A 50 -7.74 2.45 -7.89
N MET A 51 -6.63 2.25 -8.58
CA MET A 51 -5.90 3.31 -9.30
C MET A 51 -6.55 3.63 -10.65
N PRO A 52 -6.80 4.92 -10.98
CA PRO A 52 -7.23 5.31 -12.31
C PRO A 52 -6.15 5.05 -13.37
N ASN A 53 -6.59 4.78 -14.60
CA ASN A 53 -5.68 4.70 -15.74
C ASN A 53 -5.21 6.11 -16.10
N MET A 54 -3.96 6.43 -15.78
CA MET A 54 -3.35 7.72 -16.08
C MET A 54 -2.63 7.75 -17.45
N ALA A 55 -2.61 6.63 -18.19
CA ALA A 55 -1.93 6.54 -19.48
C ALA A 55 -2.55 7.41 -20.58
N ASP A 56 -3.84 7.74 -20.45
CA ASP A 56 -4.60 8.51 -21.45
C ASP A 56 -4.49 10.04 -21.23
N ILE A 57 -3.77 10.47 -20.19
CA ILE A 57 -3.62 11.89 -19.85
C ILE A 57 -2.24 12.36 -20.35
N ASN A 58 -2.23 13.38 -21.22
CA ASN A 58 -1.01 14.02 -21.74
C ASN A 58 -0.27 14.83 -20.65
N LEU A 59 0.16 14.17 -19.57
CA LEU A 59 0.94 14.77 -18.49
C LEU A 59 2.43 14.68 -18.82
N ASN A 60 3.18 15.71 -18.44
CA ASN A 60 4.63 15.55 -18.35
C ASN A 60 4.99 14.61 -17.18
N SER A 61 6.22 14.08 -17.17
CA SER A 61 6.63 13.06 -16.20
C SER A 61 6.53 13.51 -14.74
N ASN A 62 6.73 14.80 -14.45
CA ASN A 62 6.59 15.36 -13.11
C ASN A 62 5.12 15.50 -12.69
N GLU A 63 4.26 15.97 -13.59
CA GLU A 63 2.82 16.06 -13.37
C GLU A 63 2.21 14.68 -13.12
N LEU A 64 2.66 13.66 -13.85
CA LEU A 64 2.27 12.27 -13.65
C LEU A 64 2.63 11.81 -12.23
N CYS A 65 3.86 12.01 -11.78
CA CYS A 65 4.29 11.64 -10.42
C CYS A 65 3.47 12.35 -9.33
N VAL A 66 3.22 13.64 -9.50
CA VAL A 66 2.39 14.42 -8.54
C VAL A 66 0.95 13.90 -8.51
N SER A 67 0.38 13.60 -9.67
CA SER A 67 -0.97 13.05 -9.80
C SER A 67 -1.08 11.67 -9.14
N MET A 68 -0.12 10.78 -9.42
CA MET A 68 -0.03 9.45 -8.80
C MET A 68 0.13 9.54 -7.29
N ALA A 69 1.01 10.41 -6.77
CA ALA A 69 1.19 10.59 -5.33
C ALA A 69 -0.11 11.03 -4.64
N LYS A 70 -0.90 11.92 -5.26
CA LYS A 70 -2.21 12.34 -4.73
C LYS A 70 -3.20 11.19 -4.67
N GLU A 71 -3.27 10.36 -5.72
CA GLU A 71 -4.18 9.21 -5.73
C GLU A 71 -3.72 8.11 -4.77
N ILE A 72 -2.41 7.84 -4.63
CA ILE A 72 -1.87 6.92 -3.62
C ILE A 72 -2.33 7.35 -2.24
N ARG A 73 -2.12 8.64 -1.90
CA ARG A 73 -2.52 9.20 -0.60
C ARG A 73 -4.02 9.02 -0.37
N LYS A 74 -4.84 9.40 -1.34
CA LYS A 74 -6.30 9.30 -1.25
C LYS A 74 -6.78 7.86 -1.05
N LEU A 75 -6.18 6.87 -1.73
CA LEU A 75 -6.52 5.47 -1.55
C LEU A 75 -6.17 4.98 -0.15
N ILE A 76 -4.97 5.29 0.33
CA ILE A 76 -4.52 4.91 1.67
C ILE A 76 -5.41 5.59 2.73
N ASP A 77 -5.59 6.91 2.65
CA ASP A 77 -6.39 7.67 3.62
C ASP A 77 -7.85 7.19 3.67
N ASN A 78 -8.40 6.71 2.54
CA ASN A 78 -9.78 6.22 2.49
C ASN A 78 -9.95 4.78 3.00
N TYR A 79 -9.00 3.89 2.69
CA TYR A 79 -9.20 2.44 2.86
C TYR A 79 -8.23 1.75 3.82
N GLU A 80 -7.21 2.45 4.33
CA GLU A 80 -6.29 1.94 5.34
C GLU A 80 -6.25 2.89 6.55
N LYS A 81 -7.18 2.69 7.49
CA LYS A 81 -7.35 3.56 8.66
C LYS A 81 -6.33 3.31 9.77
N ARG A 82 -5.53 2.25 9.70
CA ARG A 82 -4.55 1.93 10.75
C ARG A 82 -3.33 2.86 10.71
N ILE A 83 -3.10 3.54 9.59
CA ILE A 83 -1.94 4.42 9.40
C ILE A 83 -2.37 5.82 9.00
N CYS A 84 -1.49 6.79 9.23
CA CYS A 84 -1.62 8.15 8.75
C CYS A 84 -0.42 8.50 7.85
N VAL A 85 -0.69 8.98 6.63
CA VAL A 85 0.36 9.41 5.70
C VAL A 85 0.89 10.79 6.10
N VAL A 86 2.19 10.88 6.35
CA VAL A 86 2.91 12.13 6.65
C VAL A 86 3.31 12.82 5.36
N SER A 87 3.98 12.08 4.47
CA SER A 87 4.45 12.60 3.19
C SER A 87 4.63 11.48 2.17
N ILE A 88 4.62 11.85 0.89
CA ILE A 88 4.97 10.97 -0.22
C ILE A 88 6.04 11.69 -1.02
N THR A 89 7.21 11.08 -1.12
CA THR A 89 8.27 11.51 -2.05
C THR A 89 8.33 10.53 -3.22
N TYR A 90 8.87 10.96 -4.35
CA TYR A 90 9.02 10.12 -5.53
C TYR A 90 10.40 10.29 -6.14
N ASP A 91 10.91 9.20 -6.71
CA ASP A 91 12.11 9.19 -7.53
C ASP A 91 11.75 8.82 -8.96
N ASN A 92 12.18 9.67 -9.91
CA ASN A 92 11.94 9.55 -11.35
C ASN A 92 13.24 9.26 -12.13
N ASN A 93 14.33 8.89 -11.46
CA ASN A 93 15.63 8.64 -12.09
C ASN A 93 15.61 7.49 -13.10
N LEU A 94 14.68 6.53 -12.93
CA LEU A 94 14.52 5.36 -13.79
C LEU A 94 13.34 5.48 -14.76
N SER A 95 12.80 6.69 -14.95
CA SER A 95 11.74 6.94 -15.92
C SER A 95 12.17 6.59 -17.35
N PRO A 96 11.30 6.02 -18.20
CA PRO A 96 9.91 5.64 -17.94
C PRO A 96 9.76 4.20 -17.40
N TRP A 97 10.85 3.48 -17.14
CA TRP A 97 10.85 2.06 -16.82
C TRP A 97 10.33 1.74 -15.42
N GLN A 98 10.59 2.64 -14.48
CA GLN A 98 10.20 2.50 -13.10
C GLN A 98 9.89 3.86 -12.47
N LEU A 99 8.80 3.92 -11.73
CA LEU A 99 8.46 5.02 -10.83
C LEU A 99 8.43 4.50 -9.41
N SER A 100 9.21 5.12 -8.52
CA SER A 100 9.26 4.74 -7.11
C SER A 100 8.68 5.84 -6.24
N PHE A 101 7.85 5.47 -5.28
CA PHE A 101 7.26 6.35 -4.28
C PHE A 101 7.63 5.87 -2.89
N ILE A 102 8.07 6.77 -2.03
CA ILE A 102 8.32 6.50 -0.62
C ILE A 102 7.22 7.17 0.18
N VAL A 103 6.36 6.36 0.79
CA VAL A 103 5.27 6.81 1.64
C VAL A 103 5.74 6.77 3.08
N LYS A 104 5.94 7.95 3.69
CA LYS A 104 6.23 8.07 5.11
C LYS A 104 4.91 8.10 5.88
N CYS A 105 4.77 7.24 6.88
CA CYS A 105 3.56 7.13 7.68
C CYS A 105 3.87 6.67 9.11
N PHE A 106 2.87 6.77 9.99
CA PHE A 106 2.90 6.23 11.35
C PHE A 106 1.60 5.50 11.64
N PHE A 107 1.59 4.61 12.64
CA PHE A 107 0.37 3.93 13.08
C PHE A 107 -0.51 4.89 13.88
N GLN A 108 -1.82 4.87 13.66
CA GLN A 108 -2.72 5.79 14.37
C GLN A 108 -2.62 5.67 15.91
N ASP A 109 -2.33 4.46 16.40
CA ASP A 109 -2.13 4.17 17.83
C ASP A 109 -0.71 4.48 18.35
N ASP A 110 0.27 4.70 17.45
CA ASP A 110 1.65 5.04 17.79
C ASP A 110 2.23 6.09 16.83
N ARG A 111 2.10 7.36 17.23
CA ARG A 111 2.58 8.52 16.47
C ARG A 111 4.10 8.75 16.57
N PHE A 112 4.79 8.05 17.46
CA PHE A 112 6.24 8.23 17.65
C PHE A 112 7.05 7.35 16.70
N LYS A 113 6.44 6.29 16.17
CA LYS A 113 7.10 5.34 15.29
C LYS A 113 6.72 5.59 13.83
N GLU A 114 7.49 6.47 13.19
CA GLU A 114 7.43 6.64 11.73
C GLU A 114 8.10 5.47 11.00
N PHE A 115 7.52 5.06 9.89
CA PHE A 115 8.07 4.07 8.99
C PHE A 115 7.78 4.44 7.54
N ASN A 116 8.51 3.79 6.63
CA ASN A 116 8.41 4.02 5.20
C ASN A 116 7.84 2.78 4.53
N ILE A 117 6.99 3.01 3.54
CA ILE A 117 6.53 1.99 2.60
C ILE A 117 7.01 2.41 1.21
N GLU A 118 7.74 1.54 0.53
CA GLU A 118 8.18 1.80 -0.84
C GLU A 118 7.18 1.20 -1.83
N ILE A 119 6.62 2.02 -2.71
CA ILE A 119 5.71 1.59 -3.78
C ILE A 119 6.43 1.75 -5.11
N ILE A 120 6.57 0.67 -5.85
CA ILE A 120 7.30 0.63 -7.13
C ILE A 120 6.32 0.26 -8.25
N PHE A 121 6.12 1.17 -9.18
CA PHE A 121 5.44 0.91 -10.44
C PHE A 121 6.50 0.58 -11.49
N LYS A 122 6.47 -0.65 -11.99
CA LYS A 122 7.26 -1.08 -13.15
C LYS A 122 6.36 -1.06 -14.38
N ASN A 123 6.94 -1.28 -15.56
CA ASN A 123 6.22 -1.41 -16.82
C ASN A 123 5.21 -2.61 -16.90
N ASN A 124 4.98 -3.26 -15.76
CA ASN A 124 4.09 -4.39 -15.59
C ASN A 124 2.79 -3.86 -14.96
N ARG A 125 1.65 -4.49 -15.26
CA ARG A 125 0.32 -4.07 -14.77
C ARG A 125 0.21 -3.92 -13.24
N TYR A 126 1.14 -4.49 -12.47
CA TYR A 126 1.10 -4.54 -11.02
C TYR A 126 2.24 -3.73 -10.38
N CYS A 127 1.91 -3.00 -9.31
CA CYS A 127 2.87 -2.34 -8.44
C CYS A 127 3.37 -3.28 -7.33
N GLU A 128 4.64 -3.13 -6.96
CA GLU A 128 5.25 -3.77 -5.80
C GLU A 128 5.16 -2.82 -4.59
N VAL A 129 4.96 -3.38 -3.40
CA VAL A 129 4.98 -2.64 -2.14
C VAL A 129 5.97 -3.33 -1.21
N LYS A 130 7.04 -2.63 -0.81
CA LYS A 130 8.15 -3.15 -0.01
C LYS A 130 8.20 -2.53 1.37
#